data_AF-A0A368F5H2-F1
#
_entry.id   AF-A0A368F5H2-F1
#
_cell.length_a   1.000
_cell.length_b   1.000
_cell.length_c   1.000
_cell.angle_alpha   90.00
_cell.angle_beta   90.00
_cell.angle_gamma   90.00
#
_symmetry.space_group_name_H-M   'P 1'
#
loop_
_entity.id
_entity.type
_entity.pdbx_description
1 polymer ?
#
loop_
_entity_poly.entity_id
_entity_poly.type
_entity_poly.pdbx_seq_one_letter_code
_entity_poly.pdbx_strand_id
1 'polypeptide(L)'
;MIEVIRGMSILSLSYKNANSEELAKKITKYYDEVKNSDAAELTEVVADSIGSFLRELPRIRENDYLPSLEDILKSRVSTSGVYQFTFLIKNFTFK
;
A
#
# COMPACT_ATOMS: atom_id res chain seq x y z
N MET A 1 -4.09 7.69 -9.21
CA MET A 1 -3.83 8.57 -10.37
C MET A 1 -3.99 7.84 -11.70
N ILE A 2 -3.38 6.66 -11.90
CA ILE A 2 -3.55 5.83 -13.11
C ILE A 2 -4.99 5.31 -13.30
N GLU A 3 -5.67 4.91 -12.22
CA GLU A 3 -7.08 4.48 -12.30
C GLU A 3 -8.03 5.60 -12.74
N VAL A 4 -7.67 6.87 -12.48
CA VAL A 4 -8.44 8.03 -12.98
C VAL A 4 -8.27 8.17 -14.50
N ILE A 5 -7.04 7.98 -15.01
CA ILE A 5 -6.72 8.00 -16.44
C ILE A 5 -7.45 6.85 -17.19
N ARG A 6 -7.50 5.65 -16.61
CA ARG A 6 -8.24 4.51 -17.17
C ARG A 6 -9.75 4.74 -17.13
N GLY A 7 -10.25 5.25 -16.00
CA GLY A 7 -11.65 5.61 -15.81
C GLY A 7 -12.13 6.69 -16.79
N MET A 8 -11.28 7.63 -17.18
CA MET A 8 -11.63 8.65 -18.19
C MET A 8 -12.01 8.02 -19.55
N SER A 9 -11.33 6.95 -19.96
CA SER A 9 -11.66 6.24 -21.21
C SER A 9 -13.01 5.51 -21.10
N ILE A 10 -13.24 4.82 -19.97
CA ILE A 10 -14.49 4.08 -19.70
C ILE A 10 -15.69 5.01 -19.63
N LEU A 11 -15.51 6.19 -19.02
CA LEU A 11 -16.54 7.20 -18.84
C LEU A 11 -16.70 8.13 -20.06
N SER A 12 -16.00 7.85 -21.17
CA SER A 12 -16.00 8.69 -22.38
C SER A 12 -15.66 10.17 -22.12
N LEU A 13 -14.80 10.44 -21.14
CA LEU A 13 -14.37 11.77 -20.75
C LEU A 13 -13.14 12.19 -21.56
N SER A 14 -13.18 13.41 -22.12
CA SER A 14 -12.09 13.96 -22.93
C SER A 14 -11.10 14.79 -22.10
N TYR A 15 -9.83 14.74 -22.49
CA TYR A 15 -8.78 15.59 -21.94
C TYR A 15 -8.94 17.03 -22.44
N LYS A 16 -8.90 18.00 -21.52
CA LYS A 16 -9.04 19.44 -21.89
C LYS A 16 -7.88 19.97 -22.74
N ASN A 17 -6.72 19.32 -22.73
CA ASN A 17 -5.52 19.75 -23.45
C ASN A 17 -4.86 18.54 -24.14
N ALA A 18 -4.50 18.67 -25.41
CA ALA A 18 -3.84 17.62 -26.18
C ALA A 18 -2.55 17.10 -25.53
N ASN A 19 -1.77 17.99 -24.89
CA ASN A 19 -0.54 17.60 -24.19
C ASN A 19 -0.80 16.72 -22.96
N SER A 20 -1.99 16.82 -22.34
CA SER A 20 -2.34 16.01 -21.17
C SER A 20 -2.67 14.56 -21.53
N GLU A 21 -3.14 14.32 -22.75
CA GLU A 21 -3.37 12.96 -23.25
C GLU A 21 -2.03 12.23 -23.52
N GLU A 22 -1.07 12.93 -24.13
CA GLU A 22 0.26 12.37 -24.38
C GLU A 22 1.01 12.06 -23.07
N LEU A 23 0.90 12.97 -22.08
CA LEU A 23 1.49 12.78 -20.76
C LEU A 23 0.84 11.58 -20.04
N ALA A 24 -0.48 11.44 -20.12
CA ALA A 24 -1.20 10.30 -19.53
C ALA A 24 -0.76 8.96 -20.15
N LYS A 25 -0.52 8.92 -21.46
CA LYS A 25 0.03 7.75 -22.16
C LYS A 25 1.45 7.41 -21.69
N LYS A 26 2.33 8.41 -21.55
CA LYS A 26 3.70 8.21 -21.02
C LYS A 26 3.70 7.69 -19.58
N ILE A 27 2.86 8.25 -18.71
CA ILE A 27 2.71 7.81 -17.32
C ILE A 27 2.22 6.36 -17.25
N THR A 28 1.23 6.00 -18.07
CA THR A 28 0.69 4.64 -18.12
C THR A 28 1.75 3.65 -18.60
N LYS A 29 2.47 3.99 -19.67
CA LYS A 29 3.56 3.17 -20.22
C LYS A 29 4.68 2.94 -19.19
N TYR A 30 5.15 4.00 -18.54
CA TYR A 30 6.18 3.90 -17.49
C TYR A 30 5.73 3.01 -16.33
N TYR A 31 4.46 3.12 -15.91
CA TYR A 31 3.91 2.27 -14.86
C TYR A 31 3.85 0.79 -15.26
N ASP A 32 3.40 0.48 -16.48
CA ASP A 32 3.35 -0.90 -16.96
C ASP A 32 4.76 -1.48 -17.13
N GLU A 33 5.74 -0.68 -17.54
CA GLU A 33 7.16 -1.08 -17.61
C GLU A 33 7.76 -1.33 -16.22
N VAL A 34 7.50 -0.46 -15.24
CA VAL A 34 7.97 -0.61 -13.85
C VAL A 34 7.28 -1.78 -13.13
N LYS A 35 6.01 -2.05 -13.43
CA LYS A 35 5.29 -3.23 -12.91
C LYS A 35 5.89 -4.54 -13.44
N ASN A 36 6.42 -4.53 -14.66
CA ASN A 36 7.01 -5.70 -15.31
C ASN A 36 8.52 -5.86 -15.02
N SER A 37 9.18 -4.85 -14.44
CA SER A 37 10.54 -4.97 -13.93
C SER A 37 10.48 -5.28 -12.43
N ASP A 38 10.71 -6.54 -12.06
CA ASP A 38 11.05 -7.20 -10.77
C ASP A 38 11.50 -6.36 -9.52
N ALA A 39 10.96 -5.17 -9.29
CA ALA A 39 11.24 -4.32 -8.13
C ALA A 39 10.04 -4.18 -7.18
N ALA A 40 8.92 -4.80 -7.54
CA ALA A 40 7.74 -4.92 -6.69
C ALA A 40 7.26 -6.37 -6.66
N GLU A 41 8.11 -7.30 -6.23
CA GLU A 41 7.58 -8.43 -5.48
C GLU A 41 6.95 -7.85 -4.20
N LEU A 42 5.68 -7.44 -4.31
CA LEU A 42 4.82 -7.42 -3.14
C LEU A 42 4.81 -8.86 -2.65
N THR A 43 5.63 -9.16 -1.65
CA THR A 43 5.59 -10.47 -1.01
C THR A 43 4.14 -10.73 -0.58
N GLU A 44 3.70 -11.98 -0.67
CA GLU A 44 2.32 -12.40 -0.37
C GLU A 44 1.82 -11.77 0.95
N VAL A 45 2.69 -11.75 1.97
CA VAL A 45 2.43 -11.15 3.28
C VAL A 45 2.12 -9.64 3.22
N VAL A 46 2.84 -8.89 2.37
CA VAL A 46 2.61 -7.45 2.19
C VAL A 46 1.32 -7.21 1.40
N ALA A 47 1.05 -8.03 0.38
CA ALA A 47 -0.20 -7.98 -0.37
C ALA A 47 -1.41 -8.25 0.52
N ASP A 48 -1.33 -9.24 1.40
CA ASP A 48 -2.38 -9.58 2.36
C ASP A 48 -2.61 -8.47 3.38
N SER A 49 -1.53 -7.85 3.88
CA SER A 49 -1.61 -6.73 4.82
C SER A 49 -2.32 -5.53 4.17
N ILE A 50 -1.93 -5.17 2.94
CA ILE A 50 -2.58 -4.10 2.17
C ILE A 50 -4.06 -4.45 1.93
N GLY A 51 -4.36 -5.68 1.52
CA GLY A 51 -5.74 -6.14 1.31
C GLY A 51 -6.58 -6.11 2.58
N SER A 52 -5.99 -6.37 3.75
CA SER A 52 -6.66 -6.24 5.05
C SER A 52 -7.03 -4.79 5.35
N PHE A 53 -6.07 -3.87 5.26
CA PHE A 53 -6.30 -2.45 5.55
C PHE A 53 -7.30 -1.82 4.58
N LEU A 54 -7.25 -2.18 3.29
CA LEU A 54 -8.17 -1.65 2.29
C LEU A 54 -9.62 -2.10 2.54
N ARG A 55 -9.84 -3.33 2.99
CA ARG A 55 -11.18 -3.82 3.36
C ARG A 55 -11.75 -3.09 4.57
N GLU A 56 -10.90 -2.69 5.50
CA GLU A 56 -11.29 -2.02 6.75
C GLU A 56 -11.16 -0.49 6.70
N LEU A 57 -10.97 0.08 5.51
CA LEU A 57 -10.91 1.53 5.31
C LEU A 57 -12.05 2.32 5.97
N PRO A 58 -13.32 1.86 5.99
CA PRO A 58 -14.39 2.58 6.70
C PRO A 58 -14.07 2.77 8.18
N ARG A 59 -13.60 1.72 8.87
CA ARG A 59 -13.22 1.76 10.29
C ARG A 59 -11.98 2.62 10.51
N ILE A 60 -10.98 2.50 9.65
CA ILE A 60 -9.68 3.20 9.79
C ILE A 60 -9.82 4.72 9.59
N ARG A 61 -10.84 5.15 8.83
CA ARG A 61 -11.08 6.56 8.51
C ARG A 61 -11.91 7.31 9.54
N GLU A 62 -12.43 6.64 10.57
CA GLU A 62 -13.16 7.28 11.66
C GLU A 62 -12.23 8.19 12.48
N ASN A 63 -12.76 9.31 12.99
CA ASN A 63 -11.96 10.30 13.71
C ASN A 63 -11.41 9.78 15.05
N ASP A 64 -12.05 8.75 15.61
CA ASP A 64 -11.72 8.09 16.87
C ASP A 64 -11.12 6.69 16.64
N TYR A 65 -10.58 6.42 15.45
CA TYR A 65 -9.97 5.15 15.12
C TYR A 65 -8.86 4.76 16.12
N LEU A 66 -9.09 3.64 16.80
CA LEU A 66 -8.10 2.97 17.64
C LEU A 66 -7.63 1.67 16.96
N PRO A 67 -6.34 1.53 16.64
CA PRO A 67 -5.82 0.31 16.03
C PRO A 67 -6.06 -0.93 16.90
N SER A 68 -6.53 -2.00 16.26
CA SER A 68 -6.62 -3.31 16.90
C SER A 68 -5.23 -3.95 17.02
N LEU A 69 -5.11 -5.02 17.80
CA LEU A 69 -3.88 -5.82 17.84
C LEU A 69 -3.50 -6.35 16.45
N GLU A 70 -4.50 -6.73 15.65
CA GLU A 70 -4.29 -7.21 14.28
C GLU A 70 -3.74 -6.13 13.36
N ASP A 71 -4.25 -4.90 13.48
CA ASP A 71 -3.75 -3.74 12.73
C ASP A 71 -2.28 -3.46 13.05
N ILE A 72 -1.91 -3.54 14.32
CA ILE A 72 -0.53 -3.33 14.78
C ILE A 72 0.39 -4.41 14.21
N LEU A 73 -0.03 -5.68 14.25
CA LEU A 73 0.78 -6.81 13.76
C LEU A 73 0.95 -6.80 12.23
N LYS A 74 -0.05 -6.30 11.47
CA LYS A 74 0.02 -6.16 10.01
C LYS A 74 0.71 -4.87 9.56
N SER A 75 1.02 -3.96 10.49
CA SER A 75 1.71 -2.73 10.16
C SER A 75 3.16 -3.01 9.75
N ARG A 76 3.59 -2.43 8.62
CA ARG A 76 4.98 -2.55 8.15
C ARG A 76 5.77 -1.33 8.62
N VAL A 77 6.70 -1.55 9.53
CA VAL A 77 7.70 -0.54 9.92
C VAL A 77 9.09 -1.10 9.60
N SER A 78 9.83 -0.39 8.76
CA SER A 78 11.21 -0.76 8.46
C SER A 78 12.05 -0.63 9.74
N THR A 79 12.65 -1.72 10.18
CA THR A 79 13.56 -1.70 11.33
C THR A 79 14.82 -0.91 10.97
N SER A 80 15.09 0.16 11.72
CA SER A 80 16.35 0.92 11.64
C SER A 80 17.14 0.72 12.93
N GLY A 81 18.40 0.33 12.81
CA GLY A 81 19.26 0.00 13.96
C GLY A 81 18.96 -1.38 14.56
N VAL A 82 19.28 -1.55 15.85
CA VAL A 82 19.09 -2.80 16.61
C VAL A 82 18.09 -2.55 17.73
N TYR A 83 17.03 -3.34 17.75
CA TYR A 83 16.05 -3.36 18.85
C TYR A 83 16.27 -4.60 19.70
N GLN A 84 16.36 -4.41 21.03
CA GLN A 84 16.41 -5.51 21.98
C GLN A 84 15.15 -5.50 22.83
N PHE A 85 14.48 -6.66 22.91
CA PHE A 85 13.31 -6.87 23.74
C PHE A 85 13.60 -7.96 24.75
N THR A 86 13.39 -7.67 26.03
CA THR A 86 13.51 -8.64 27.11
C THR A 86 12.11 -8.96 27.64
N PHE A 87 11.76 -10.24 27.70
CA PHE A 87 10.45 -10.67 28.21
C PHE A 87 10.56 -11.95 29.05
N LEU A 88 9.63 -12.12 29.98
CA LEU A 88 9.58 -13.23 30.93
C LEU A 88 8.45 -14.19 30.54
N ILE A 89 8.75 -15.47 30.32
CA ILE A 89 7.75 -16.52 30.10
C ILE A 89 8.10 -17.73 30.96
N LYS A 90 7.12 -18.25 31.73
CA LYS A 90 7.30 -19.44 32.59
C LYS A 90 8.52 -19.35 33.51
N ASN A 91 8.72 -18.18 34.15
CA ASN A 91 9.86 -17.86 35.01
C ASN A 91 11.25 -17.91 34.31
N PHE A 92 11.27 -17.91 32.98
CA PHE A 92 12.49 -17.82 32.19
C PHE A 92 12.55 -16.48 31.46
N THR A 93 13.70 -15.79 31.56
CA THR A 93 13.90 -14.48 30.94
C THR A 93 14.58 -14.65 29.58
N PHE A 94 13.91 -14.24 28.51
CA PHE A 94 14.46 -14.13 27.17
C PHE A 94 15.10 -12.76 27.03
N LYS A 95 16.40 -12.74 26.69
CA LYS A 95 17.21 -11.51 26.57
C LYS A 95 17.73 -11.35 25.15
#